data_AF-A0A8C6XEG3-F1
#
_entry.id   AF-A0A8C6XEG3-F1
#
_cell.length_a   1.000
_cell.length_b   1.000
_cell.length_c   1.000
_cell.angle_alpha   90.00
_cell.angle_beta   90.00
_cell.angle_gamma   90.00
#
_symmetry.space_group_name_H-M   'P 1'
#
loop_
_entity.id
_entity.type
_entity.pdbx_description
1 polymer ?
#
loop_
_entity_poly.entity_id
_entity_poly.type
_entity_poly.pdbx_seq_one_letter_code
_entity_poly.pdbx_strand_id
1 'polypeptide(L)'
;MKDCEYRQIPPGTPAAPTASGPPTSVATSTAPATLASRPRRKWEVFPGRNRFYCGGRLMLARHSSVFLLTVGLIVVTSGLFFAFDCPFLAYNLTMAIPIIAGILFFFVISCLLQTSFRDPGILPRATPSEAADLEKWIDNLGTSTYRPPARTMEVVINKYMVKLKYCYTCKMFRPPRTSHCSVCDNCVERFDHHCPWVGNCVGKRNYRFFYAFILSLSFLTAFIFACVITHLALRSRGNDFLTVLKTTPASLLELVICFFSVWSIFGLSGFHTYLIASNLTTNEDLKGAWSNKRGSEFANPYSHKSVLTNCCAVLCGPFYPSLIDRRGFVQADAGTPSTPKGEIPSFGTKSDASMYVQGTKDLLRTLCASWQNSRRTQETPVKYLKIQPLPPPVPLNPPGLSNFSIAASLPLSQQK
;
A
#
# COMPACT_ATOMS: atom_id res chain seq x y z
N MET A 1 -15.97 22.42 -29.12
CA MET A 1 -16.36 23.16 -27.89
C MET A 1 -15.05 23.62 -27.26
N LYS A 2 -14.44 24.69 -27.78
CA LYS A 2 -14.55 26.08 -27.32
C LYS A 2 -14.14 26.26 -25.86
N ASP A 3 -12.93 26.78 -25.72
CA ASP A 3 -12.29 27.33 -24.53
C ASP A 3 -13.16 28.41 -23.85
N CYS A 4 -13.11 28.46 -22.52
CA CYS A 4 -13.59 29.60 -21.74
C CYS A 4 -12.41 30.23 -21.00
N GLU A 5 -11.80 31.23 -21.63
CA GLU A 5 -11.03 32.28 -20.94
C GLU A 5 -12.01 33.24 -20.26
N TYR A 6 -11.73 33.60 -19.01
CA TYR A 6 -12.44 34.66 -18.30
C TYR A 6 -11.57 35.92 -18.30
N ARG A 7 -12.05 36.97 -18.96
CA ARG A 7 -11.40 38.27 -19.14
C ARG A 7 -11.88 39.24 -18.05
N GLN A 8 -10.95 39.89 -17.35
CA GLN A 8 -11.23 40.93 -16.36
C GLN A 8 -11.48 42.29 -17.05
N ILE A 9 -12.45 43.05 -16.54
CA ILE A 9 -12.77 44.44 -16.93
C ILE A 9 -12.32 45.38 -15.79
N PRO A 10 -11.52 46.43 -16.05
CA PRO A 10 -11.18 47.43 -15.04
C PRO A 10 -12.11 48.65 -15.09
N PRO A 11 -12.54 49.22 -13.95
CA PRO A 11 -13.14 50.55 -13.91
C PRO A 11 -12.08 51.65 -13.83
N GLY A 12 -12.30 52.71 -14.59
CA GLY A 12 -11.38 53.81 -14.83
C GLY A 12 -11.17 54.80 -13.69
N THR A 13 -10.06 55.52 -13.87
CA THR A 13 -9.54 56.66 -13.12
C THR A 13 -10.38 57.92 -13.31
N PRO A 14 -10.44 58.79 -12.30
CA PRO A 14 -10.41 60.24 -12.56
C PRO A 14 -9.25 60.95 -11.84
N ALA A 15 -8.96 62.14 -12.37
CA ALA A 15 -7.73 62.92 -12.31
C ALA A 15 -7.28 63.46 -10.93
N ALA A 16 -5.99 63.79 -10.89
CA ALA A 16 -5.26 64.48 -9.82
C ALA A 16 -5.61 65.98 -9.70
N PRO A 17 -5.22 66.60 -8.58
CA PRO A 17 -4.33 67.77 -8.70
C PRO A 17 -3.14 67.78 -7.71
N THR A 18 -2.00 68.19 -8.28
CA THR A 18 -0.81 68.92 -7.80
C THR A 18 -0.49 69.10 -6.29
N ALA A 19 0.70 68.58 -5.93
CA ALA A 19 1.87 69.20 -5.29
C ALA A 19 1.79 69.94 -3.93
N SER A 20 2.52 69.41 -2.93
CA SER A 20 3.39 70.18 -2.01
C SER A 20 4.33 69.25 -1.20
N GLY A 21 5.54 69.74 -0.87
CA GLY A 21 6.75 69.00 -0.43
C GLY A 21 6.73 68.22 0.91
N PRO A 22 7.88 67.63 1.31
CA PRO A 22 7.99 66.69 2.44
C PRO A 22 8.20 67.42 3.78
N PRO A 23 7.84 66.77 4.90
CA PRO A 23 8.84 66.68 5.96
C PRO A 23 8.87 65.32 6.71
N THR A 24 10.11 64.86 6.88
CA THR A 24 10.76 64.25 8.04
C THR A 24 9.94 63.78 9.26
N SER A 25 10.26 62.54 9.65
CA SER A 25 10.39 61.99 11.02
C SER A 25 9.18 61.97 11.96
N VAL A 26 8.62 60.77 12.19
CA VAL A 26 8.42 60.23 13.54
C VAL A 26 8.60 58.70 13.48
N ALA A 27 9.65 58.21 14.15
CA ALA A 27 9.82 56.80 14.44
C ALA A 27 8.71 56.37 15.42
N THR A 28 7.75 55.57 14.93
CA THR A 28 6.84 54.84 15.80
C THR A 28 7.34 53.41 15.87
N SER A 29 7.74 52.97 17.05
CA SER A 29 8.24 51.61 17.31
C SER A 29 7.18 50.58 16.93
N THR A 30 7.37 49.91 15.80
CA THR A 30 6.60 48.73 15.43
C THR A 30 7.05 47.57 16.32
N ALA A 31 6.10 47.05 17.11
CA ALA A 31 6.20 45.75 17.75
C ALA A 31 6.68 44.69 16.73
N PRO A 32 7.43 43.65 17.14
CA PRO A 32 7.95 42.68 16.20
C PRO A 32 6.78 42.00 15.50
N ALA A 33 6.71 42.18 14.18
CA ALA A 33 5.81 41.42 13.32
C ALA A 33 6.05 39.94 13.61
N THR A 34 5.08 39.29 14.24
CA THR A 34 5.05 37.83 14.34
C THR A 34 5.15 37.30 12.92
N LEU A 35 6.31 36.74 12.56
CA LEU A 35 6.52 36.05 11.29
C LEU A 35 5.40 35.03 11.13
N ALA A 36 4.42 35.35 10.29
CA ALA A 36 3.31 34.45 10.00
C ALA A 36 3.92 33.15 9.46
N SER A 37 3.83 32.08 10.26
CA SER A 37 4.46 30.81 9.92
C SER A 37 3.89 30.30 8.61
N ARG A 38 4.76 29.97 7.65
CA ARG A 38 4.36 29.44 6.34
C ARG A 38 3.39 28.25 6.53
N PRO A 39 2.26 28.21 5.81
CA PRO A 39 1.34 27.07 5.88
C PRO A 39 2.08 25.78 5.48
N ARG A 40 2.09 24.81 6.40
CA ARG A 40 2.81 23.53 6.22
C ARG A 40 2.01 22.59 5.34
N ARG A 41 2.72 21.78 4.56
CA ARG A 41 2.13 20.73 3.72
C ARG A 41 2.02 19.42 4.51
N LYS A 42 1.00 18.61 4.23
CA LYS A 42 0.77 17.32 4.92
C LYS A 42 1.95 16.35 4.80
N TRP A 43 2.68 16.34 3.69
CA TRP A 43 3.89 15.52 3.55
C TRP A 43 5.04 15.92 4.48
N GLU A 44 5.09 17.18 4.94
CA GLU A 44 6.14 17.68 5.86
C GLU A 44 5.90 17.23 7.31
N VAL A 45 4.67 16.82 7.63
CA VAL A 45 4.24 16.34 8.96
C VAL A 45 3.73 14.90 8.89
N PHE A 46 4.03 14.18 7.82
CA PHE A 46 3.44 12.88 7.57
C PHE A 46 3.81 11.88 8.70
N PRO A 47 2.81 11.26 9.35
CA PRO A 47 3.07 10.34 10.45
C PRO A 47 3.50 8.98 9.87
N GLY A 48 4.79 8.84 9.61
CA GLY A 48 5.42 7.64 9.07
C GLY A 48 6.91 7.87 8.82
N ARG A 49 7.63 6.82 8.38
CA ARG A 49 9.07 6.88 8.11
C ARG A 49 9.41 7.11 6.64
N ASN A 50 8.40 7.33 5.79
CA ASN A 50 8.60 7.63 4.38
C ASN A 50 9.29 8.98 4.18
N ARG A 51 10.15 9.07 3.16
CA ARG A 51 10.78 10.31 2.69
C ARG A 51 10.04 10.80 1.46
N PHE A 52 9.84 12.11 1.38
CA PHE A 52 9.14 12.76 0.28
C PHE A 52 10.07 13.70 -0.47
N TYR A 53 9.94 13.71 -1.80
CA TYR A 53 10.74 14.56 -2.68
C TYR A 53 9.84 15.29 -3.68
N CYS A 54 10.40 16.31 -4.35
CA CYS A 54 9.70 17.13 -5.36
C CYS A 54 8.36 17.68 -4.86
N GLY A 55 8.35 18.24 -3.63
CA GLY A 55 7.14 18.82 -3.01
C GLY A 55 6.05 17.79 -2.72
N GLY A 56 6.43 16.56 -2.33
CA GLY A 56 5.49 15.50 -1.96
C GLY A 56 5.02 14.62 -3.12
N ARG A 57 5.58 14.77 -4.32
CA ARG A 57 5.21 13.95 -5.50
C ARG A 57 5.80 12.55 -5.40
N LEU A 58 7.10 12.47 -5.10
CA LEU A 58 7.82 11.21 -4.95
C LEU A 58 7.80 10.79 -3.48
N MET A 59 7.68 9.48 -3.25
CA MET A 59 7.70 8.91 -1.91
C MET A 59 8.56 7.65 -1.90
N LEU A 60 9.48 7.55 -0.95
CA LEU A 60 10.35 6.39 -0.74
C LEU A 60 10.29 5.97 0.73
N ALA A 61 10.78 4.78 1.03
CA ALA A 61 11.09 4.37 2.40
C ALA A 61 12.30 5.16 2.95
N ARG A 62 12.56 5.03 4.26
CA ARG A 62 13.67 5.73 4.93
C ARG A 62 15.05 5.34 4.39
N HIS A 63 15.25 4.05 4.12
CA HIS A 63 16.53 3.49 3.69
C HIS A 63 16.40 3.04 2.23
N SER A 64 16.91 3.84 1.29
CA SER A 64 16.78 3.61 -0.16
C SER A 64 18.12 3.31 -0.85
N SER A 65 19.17 2.96 -0.10
CA SER A 65 20.50 2.65 -0.67
C SER A 65 20.45 1.45 -1.61
N VAL A 66 19.73 0.39 -1.25
CA VAL A 66 19.57 -0.81 -2.09
C VAL A 66 18.80 -0.49 -3.38
N PHE A 67 17.86 0.45 -3.34
CA PHE A 67 17.21 0.97 -4.55
C PHE A 67 18.19 1.67 -5.49
N LEU A 68 19.10 2.50 -4.96
CA LEU A 68 20.15 3.12 -5.77
C LEU A 68 21.08 2.07 -6.39
N LEU A 69 21.39 1.00 -5.65
CA LEU A 69 22.13 -0.14 -6.19
C LEU A 69 21.37 -0.82 -7.34
N THR A 70 20.06 -1.03 -7.23
CA THR A 70 19.23 -1.57 -8.33
C THR A 70 19.29 -0.68 -9.57
N VAL A 71 19.10 0.64 -9.41
CA VAL A 71 19.19 1.59 -10.52
C VAL A 71 20.59 1.54 -11.15
N GLY A 72 21.64 1.56 -10.31
CA GLY A 72 23.03 1.46 -10.76
C GLY A 72 23.31 0.19 -11.55
N LEU A 73 22.91 -0.98 -11.05
CA LEU A 73 23.09 -2.26 -11.74
C LEU A 73 22.40 -2.29 -13.11
N ILE A 74 21.16 -1.80 -13.21
CA ILE A 74 20.43 -1.78 -14.48
C ILE A 74 21.09 -0.82 -15.48
N VAL A 75 21.44 0.39 -15.03
CA VAL A 75 22.02 1.44 -15.89
C VAL A 75 23.42 1.07 -16.33
N VAL A 76 24.28 0.57 -15.42
CA VAL A 76 25.66 0.19 -15.76
C VAL A 76 25.67 -1.01 -16.70
N THR A 77 24.95 -2.09 -16.39
CA THR A 77 24.90 -3.27 -17.26
C THR A 77 24.34 -2.93 -18.63
N SER A 78 23.24 -2.15 -18.71
CA SER A 78 22.70 -1.74 -20.00
C SER A 78 23.63 -0.78 -20.74
N GLY A 79 24.30 0.13 -20.02
CA GLY A 79 25.24 1.09 -20.60
C GLY A 79 26.47 0.40 -21.21
N LEU A 80 27.04 -0.60 -20.51
CA LEU A 80 28.10 -1.43 -21.05
C LEU A 80 27.63 -2.17 -22.32
N PHE A 81 26.43 -2.76 -22.26
CA PHE A 81 25.84 -3.47 -23.39
C PHE A 81 25.68 -2.58 -24.64
N PHE A 82 25.18 -1.36 -24.46
CA PHE A 82 25.04 -0.40 -25.56
C PHE A 82 26.38 0.10 -26.09
N ALA A 83 27.39 0.25 -25.23
CA ALA A 83 28.68 0.79 -25.60
C ALA A 83 29.59 -0.24 -26.30
N PHE A 84 29.60 -1.49 -25.85
CA PHE A 84 30.61 -2.48 -26.25
C PHE A 84 30.04 -3.61 -27.12
N ASP A 85 28.87 -4.14 -26.78
CA ASP A 85 28.28 -5.30 -27.46
C ASP A 85 27.40 -4.89 -28.65
N CYS A 86 26.54 -3.88 -28.45
CA CYS A 86 25.60 -3.41 -29.48
C CYS A 86 26.25 -2.99 -30.80
N PRO A 87 27.35 -2.21 -30.85
CA PRO A 87 27.95 -1.80 -32.13
C PRO A 87 28.38 -2.99 -32.98
N PHE A 88 28.99 -3.99 -32.34
CA PHE A 88 29.42 -5.21 -33.02
C PHE A 88 28.22 -6.06 -33.46
N LEU A 89 27.26 -6.30 -32.57
CA LEU A 89 26.09 -7.13 -32.88
C LEU A 89 25.19 -6.48 -33.93
N ALA A 90 25.08 -5.16 -33.92
CA ALA A 90 24.27 -4.44 -34.89
C ALA A 90 24.88 -4.52 -36.30
N TYR A 91 26.21 -4.38 -36.40
CA TYR A 91 26.93 -4.53 -37.67
C TYR A 91 26.90 -5.97 -38.21
N ASN A 92 27.10 -6.97 -37.34
CA ASN A 92 27.25 -8.37 -37.78
C ASN A 92 25.93 -9.16 -37.84
N LEU A 93 24.87 -8.71 -37.15
CA LEU A 93 23.58 -9.41 -37.12
C LEU A 93 22.42 -8.52 -37.56
N THR A 94 22.03 -7.54 -36.74
CA THR A 94 20.87 -6.69 -37.05
C THR A 94 20.76 -5.45 -36.15
N MET A 95 20.31 -4.33 -36.74
CA MET A 95 19.97 -3.09 -36.00
C MET A 95 18.77 -3.25 -35.07
N ALA A 96 18.00 -4.34 -35.16
CA ALA A 96 16.89 -4.60 -34.24
C ALA A 96 17.36 -4.81 -32.78
N ILE A 97 18.59 -5.30 -32.57
CA ILE A 97 19.12 -5.60 -31.22
C ILE A 97 19.16 -4.34 -30.32
N PRO A 98 19.85 -3.24 -30.69
CA PRO A 98 19.87 -2.05 -29.86
C PRO A 98 18.48 -1.40 -29.71
N ILE A 99 17.61 -1.51 -30.72
CA ILE A 99 16.24 -0.97 -30.65
C ILE A 99 15.42 -1.70 -29.60
N ILE A 100 15.39 -3.04 -29.64
CA ILE A 100 14.66 -3.88 -28.68
C ILE A 100 15.22 -3.66 -27.26
N ALA A 101 16.55 -3.66 -27.11
CA ALA A 101 17.19 -3.38 -25.83
C ALA A 101 16.79 -2.01 -25.27
N GLY A 102 16.73 -0.98 -26.12
CA GLY A 102 16.37 0.37 -25.71
C GLY A 102 14.93 0.43 -25.20
N ILE A 103 14.00 -0.17 -25.94
CA ILE A 103 12.58 -0.26 -25.55
C ILE A 103 12.44 -0.98 -24.20
N LEU A 104 13.09 -2.12 -24.04
CA LEU A 104 13.06 -2.88 -22.79
C LEU A 104 13.68 -2.08 -21.63
N PHE A 105 14.81 -1.42 -21.83
CA PHE A 105 15.48 -0.61 -20.83
C PHE A 105 14.57 0.52 -20.30
N PHE A 106 14.01 1.33 -21.20
CA PHE A 106 13.13 2.43 -20.79
C PHE A 106 11.85 1.92 -20.11
N PHE A 107 11.30 0.80 -20.57
CA PHE A 107 10.14 0.18 -19.94
C PHE A 107 10.44 -0.33 -18.52
N VAL A 108 11.58 -1.00 -18.32
CA VAL A 108 12.06 -1.49 -17.01
C VAL A 108 12.26 -0.32 -16.05
N ILE A 109 12.98 0.73 -16.47
CA ILE A 109 13.22 1.92 -15.64
C ILE A 109 11.90 2.59 -15.28
N SER A 110 10.98 2.77 -16.25
CA SER A 110 9.66 3.34 -15.98
C SER A 110 8.89 2.52 -14.94
N CYS A 111 8.86 1.19 -15.05
CA CYS A 111 8.17 0.33 -14.08
C CYS A 111 8.83 0.37 -12.69
N LEU A 112 10.16 0.39 -12.63
CA LEU A 112 10.91 0.54 -11.38
C LEU A 112 10.56 1.85 -10.67
N LEU A 113 10.63 2.98 -11.38
CA LEU A 113 10.35 4.30 -10.80
C LEU A 113 8.88 4.42 -10.38
N GLN A 114 7.95 3.87 -11.16
CA GLN A 114 6.52 3.83 -10.79
C GLN A 114 6.28 2.97 -9.56
N THR A 115 6.97 1.85 -9.41
CA THR A 115 6.88 1.02 -8.21
C THR A 115 7.43 1.75 -6.99
N SER A 116 8.60 2.36 -7.16
CA SER A 116 9.40 2.95 -6.09
C SER A 116 8.77 4.24 -5.55
N PHE A 117 8.32 5.14 -6.43
CA PHE A 117 7.91 6.49 -6.02
C PHE A 117 6.41 6.67 -5.76
N ARG A 118 5.59 5.65 -6.05
CA ARG A 118 4.14 5.72 -5.82
C ARG A 118 3.78 5.40 -4.36
N ASP A 119 2.66 5.96 -3.92
CA ASP A 119 1.97 5.48 -2.73
C ASP A 119 1.54 4.01 -2.93
N PRO A 120 1.99 3.06 -2.08
CA PRO A 120 1.66 1.65 -2.21
C PRO A 120 0.22 1.32 -1.75
N GLY A 121 -0.48 2.27 -1.13
CA GLY A 121 -1.80 2.07 -0.54
C GLY A 121 -1.80 2.34 0.95
N ILE A 122 -1.11 3.39 1.40
CA ILE A 122 -1.06 3.74 2.82
C ILE A 122 -2.46 4.17 3.29
N LEU A 123 -2.89 3.60 4.42
CA LEU A 123 -4.12 4.01 5.09
C LEU A 123 -3.83 5.18 6.04
N PRO A 124 -4.69 6.22 6.08
CA PRO A 124 -4.57 7.29 7.05
C PRO A 124 -4.70 6.72 8.47
N ARG A 125 -3.90 7.25 9.41
CA ARG A 125 -4.01 6.92 10.83
C ARG A 125 -5.33 7.47 11.37
N ALA A 126 -5.90 6.81 12.37
CA ALA A 126 -7.07 7.34 13.06
C ALA A 126 -6.72 8.70 13.69
N THR A 127 -7.66 9.64 13.58
CA THR A 127 -7.57 10.91 14.30
C THR A 127 -7.57 10.67 15.82
N PRO A 128 -7.07 11.60 16.64
CA PRO A 128 -7.06 11.44 18.09
C PRO A 128 -8.45 11.13 18.68
N SER A 129 -9.50 11.76 18.16
CA SER A 129 -10.89 11.49 18.56
C SER A 129 -11.34 10.09 18.17
N GLU A 130 -11.12 9.68 16.91
CA GLU A 130 -11.47 8.32 16.46
C GLU A 130 -10.70 7.24 17.24
N ALA A 131 -9.43 7.50 17.56
CA ALA A 131 -8.61 6.60 18.36
C ALA A 131 -9.15 6.47 19.79
N ALA A 132 -9.53 7.59 20.43
CA ALA A 132 -10.09 7.60 21.77
C ALA A 132 -11.45 6.88 21.83
N ASP A 133 -12.33 7.13 20.86
CA ASP A 133 -13.62 6.45 20.75
C ASP A 133 -13.45 4.95 20.55
N LEU A 134 -12.47 4.55 19.73
CA LEU A 134 -12.17 3.16 19.47
C LEU A 134 -11.57 2.44 20.68
N GLU A 135 -10.68 3.10 21.42
CA GLU A 135 -10.12 2.58 22.67
C GLU A 135 -11.20 2.40 23.73
N LYS A 136 -12.09 3.40 23.90
CA LYS A 136 -13.25 3.29 24.79
C LYS A 136 -14.18 2.15 24.39
N TRP A 137 -14.42 1.94 23.09
CA TRP A 137 -15.22 0.81 22.61
C TRP A 137 -14.56 -0.54 22.91
N ILE A 138 -13.24 -0.65 22.72
CA ILE A 138 -12.47 -1.86 23.04
C ILE A 138 -12.54 -2.16 24.55
N ASP A 139 -12.38 -1.14 25.40
CA ASP A 139 -12.41 -1.32 26.85
C ASP A 139 -13.79 -1.75 27.35
N ASN A 140 -14.87 -1.21 26.75
CA ASN A 140 -16.24 -1.62 27.03
C ASN A 140 -16.58 -3.05 26.56
N LEU A 141 -15.80 -3.62 25.63
CA LEU A 141 -15.94 -5.02 25.18
C LEU A 141 -15.31 -6.00 26.18
N GLY A 142 -14.45 -5.52 27.08
CA GLY A 142 -13.91 -6.31 28.18
C GLY A 142 -15.00 -6.65 29.20
N THR A 143 -15.44 -7.91 29.25
CA THR A 143 -16.18 -8.42 30.40
C THR A 143 -15.30 -8.33 31.63
N SER A 144 -15.87 -7.86 32.76
CA SER A 144 -15.29 -7.63 34.10
C SER A 144 -14.45 -8.78 34.69
N THR A 145 -13.38 -9.15 34.01
CA THR A 145 -12.37 -10.12 34.41
C THR A 145 -11.02 -9.58 33.97
N TYR A 146 -9.99 -9.85 34.77
CA TYR A 146 -8.63 -9.30 34.70
C TYR A 146 -7.87 -9.53 33.36
N ARG A 147 -8.53 -10.01 32.29
CA ARG A 147 -7.94 -10.16 30.97
C ARG A 147 -8.18 -8.92 30.11
N PRO A 148 -7.13 -8.35 29.49
CA PRO A 148 -7.30 -7.24 28.56
C PRO A 148 -8.22 -7.66 27.39
N PRO A 149 -9.13 -6.78 26.94
CA PRO A 149 -10.09 -7.10 25.88
C PRO A 149 -9.37 -7.59 24.61
N ALA A 150 -9.96 -8.58 23.95
CA ALA A 150 -9.41 -9.12 22.71
C ALA A 150 -9.40 -8.02 21.64
N ARG A 151 -8.21 -7.50 21.29
CA ARG A 151 -8.03 -6.48 20.24
C ARG A 151 -8.07 -7.10 18.83
N THR A 152 -9.08 -7.94 18.62
CA THR A 152 -9.42 -8.63 17.39
C THR A 152 -10.91 -8.49 17.13
N MET A 153 -11.27 -8.18 15.89
CA MET A 153 -12.66 -8.08 15.46
C MET A 153 -12.89 -9.07 14.32
N GLU A 154 -14.03 -9.74 14.29
CA GLU A 154 -14.38 -10.66 13.21
C GLU A 154 -15.29 -9.96 12.19
N VAL A 155 -14.99 -10.15 10.90
CA VAL A 155 -15.81 -9.65 9.78
C VAL A 155 -16.05 -10.76 8.78
N VAL A 156 -17.24 -10.79 8.18
CA VAL A 156 -17.59 -11.79 7.17
C VAL A 156 -17.26 -11.27 5.77
N ILE A 157 -16.48 -12.03 5.00
CA ILE A 157 -16.10 -11.73 3.61
C ILE A 157 -16.47 -12.93 2.75
N ASN A 158 -17.36 -12.77 1.78
CA ASN A 158 -17.80 -13.86 0.90
C ASN A 158 -18.20 -15.15 1.64
N LYS A 159 -18.88 -15.01 2.79
CA LYS A 159 -19.30 -16.09 3.72
C LYS A 159 -18.20 -16.65 4.63
N TYR A 160 -16.98 -16.13 4.57
CA TYR A 160 -15.86 -16.54 5.43
C TYR A 160 -15.64 -15.54 6.56
N MET A 161 -15.47 -16.02 7.79
CA MET A 161 -15.12 -15.17 8.94
C MET A 161 -13.63 -14.86 8.95
N VAL A 162 -13.28 -13.57 8.90
CA VAL A 162 -11.90 -13.07 8.89
C VAL A 162 -11.65 -12.25 10.14
N LYS A 163 -10.62 -12.64 10.90
CA LYS A 163 -10.15 -11.92 12.10
C LYS A 163 -9.29 -10.72 11.70
N LEU A 164 -9.78 -9.52 11.99
CA LEU A 164 -9.05 -8.26 11.89
C LEU A 164 -8.21 -8.05 13.15
N LYS A 165 -7.00 -7.53 12.96
CA LYS A 165 -6.07 -7.20 14.05
C LYS A 165 -6.02 -5.70 14.26
N TYR A 166 -6.01 -5.27 15.51
CA TYR A 166 -5.78 -3.86 15.85
C TYR A 166 -4.32 -3.45 15.57
N CYS A 167 -4.12 -2.23 15.07
CA CYS A 167 -2.81 -1.63 14.91
C CYS A 167 -2.58 -0.55 15.96
N TYR A 168 -1.68 -0.80 16.91
CA TYR A 168 -1.37 0.17 17.96
C TYR A 168 -0.73 1.46 17.44
N THR A 169 0.08 1.41 16.38
CA THR A 169 0.73 2.59 15.82
C THR A 169 -0.21 3.50 15.03
N CYS A 170 -1.12 2.92 14.26
CA CYS A 170 -2.05 3.64 13.40
C CYS A 170 -3.43 3.84 14.07
N LYS A 171 -3.62 3.29 15.26
CA LYS A 171 -4.83 3.36 16.10
C LYS A 171 -6.11 2.97 15.37
N MET A 172 -6.06 1.88 14.60
CA MET A 172 -7.18 1.40 13.79
C MET A 172 -7.19 -0.13 13.72
N PHE A 173 -8.39 -0.71 13.55
CA PHE A 173 -8.50 -2.10 13.11
C PHE A 173 -8.07 -2.19 11.65
N ARG A 174 -7.10 -3.06 11.37
CA ARG A 174 -6.54 -3.24 10.01
C ARG A 174 -7.62 -3.86 9.13
N PRO A 175 -8.02 -3.22 8.02
CA PRO A 175 -8.91 -3.83 7.05
C PRO A 175 -8.35 -5.17 6.54
N PRO A 176 -9.20 -6.02 5.93
CA PRO A 176 -8.74 -7.27 5.34
C PRO A 176 -7.54 -7.07 4.40
N ARG A 177 -6.60 -8.02 4.40
CA ARG A 177 -5.35 -7.99 3.62
C ARG A 177 -4.42 -6.78 3.92
N THR A 178 -4.69 -5.99 4.97
CA THR A 178 -3.83 -4.88 5.40
C THR A 178 -2.83 -5.37 6.42
N SER A 179 -1.57 -4.96 6.29
CA SER A 179 -0.54 -5.19 7.30
C SER A 179 0.21 -3.90 7.61
N HIS A 180 0.70 -3.78 8.85
CA HIS A 180 1.56 -2.67 9.24
C HIS A 180 3.00 -3.04 8.92
N CYS A 181 3.69 -2.18 8.15
CA CYS A 181 5.11 -2.29 7.90
C CYS A 181 5.85 -1.42 8.91
N SER A 182 6.66 -2.03 9.78
CA SER A 182 7.47 -1.31 10.79
C SER A 182 8.60 -0.47 10.18
N VAL A 183 9.07 -0.83 8.99
CA VAL A 183 10.13 -0.10 8.27
C VAL A 183 9.60 1.24 7.77
N CYS A 184 8.46 1.24 7.09
CA CYS A 184 7.78 2.45 6.61
C CYS A 184 6.94 3.14 7.71
N ASP A 185 6.66 2.43 8.80
CA ASP A 185 5.77 2.86 9.90
C ASP A 185 4.36 3.22 9.44
N ASN A 186 3.77 2.37 8.59
CA ASN A 186 2.48 2.60 7.97
C ASN A 186 1.69 1.30 7.79
N CYS A 187 0.36 1.38 7.93
CA CYS A 187 -0.55 0.35 7.45
C CYS A 187 -0.73 0.48 5.94
N VAL A 188 -0.47 -0.59 5.20
CA VAL A 188 -0.58 -0.64 3.74
C VAL A 188 -1.68 -1.61 3.35
N GLU A 189 -2.62 -1.14 2.52
CA GLU A 189 -3.71 -1.95 1.98
C GLU A 189 -3.19 -2.99 0.98
N ARG A 190 -3.75 -4.21 1.05
CA ARG A 190 -3.29 -5.37 0.26
C ARG A 190 -1.76 -5.47 0.30
N PHE A 191 -1.20 -5.41 1.51
CA PHE A 191 0.24 -5.41 1.72
C PHE A 191 0.85 -6.71 1.22
N ASP A 192 1.81 -6.60 0.32
CA ASP A 192 2.54 -7.74 -0.19
C ASP A 192 3.83 -7.95 0.60
N HIS A 193 4.75 -6.99 0.53
CA HIS A 193 5.99 -7.00 1.28
C HIS A 193 6.63 -5.61 1.32
N HIS A 194 7.67 -5.45 2.13
CA HIS A 194 8.59 -4.33 2.03
C HIS A 194 9.79 -4.76 1.17
N CYS A 195 10.09 -4.02 0.11
CA CYS A 195 11.16 -4.38 -0.82
C CYS A 195 12.28 -3.35 -0.78
N PRO A 196 13.47 -3.71 -0.25
CA PRO A 196 14.63 -2.82 -0.26
C PRO A 196 15.08 -2.43 -1.69
N TRP A 197 14.97 -3.34 -2.65
CA TRP A 197 15.39 -3.16 -4.05
C TRP A 197 14.58 -2.10 -4.80
N VAL A 198 13.32 -1.89 -4.44
CA VAL A 198 12.49 -0.78 -4.97
C VAL A 198 12.40 0.38 -3.98
N GLY A 199 13.05 0.26 -2.82
CA GLY A 199 13.10 1.30 -1.80
C GLY A 199 11.73 1.70 -1.24
N ASN A 200 10.74 0.81 -1.28
CA ASN A 200 9.37 1.08 -0.84
C ASN A 200 8.60 -0.20 -0.48
N CYS A 201 7.43 -0.06 0.14
CA CYS A 201 6.48 -1.16 0.25
C CYS A 201 5.86 -1.47 -1.12
N VAL A 202 5.54 -2.74 -1.34
CA VAL A 202 4.70 -3.20 -2.44
C VAL A 202 3.32 -3.54 -1.87
N GLY A 203 2.29 -2.93 -2.43
CA GLY A 203 0.90 -3.05 -1.98
C GLY A 203 -0.10 -2.73 -3.08
N LYS A 204 -1.37 -2.53 -2.70
CA LYS A 204 -2.50 -2.41 -3.64
C LYS A 204 -2.28 -1.48 -4.83
N ARG A 205 -1.65 -0.32 -4.62
CA ARG A 205 -1.57 0.76 -5.62
C ARG A 205 -0.36 0.65 -6.54
N ASN A 206 0.70 -0.05 -6.14
CA ASN A 206 1.94 -0.16 -6.92
C ASN A 206 2.30 -1.59 -7.35
N TYR A 207 1.58 -2.62 -6.86
CA TYR A 207 1.85 -4.03 -7.18
C TYR A 207 1.91 -4.32 -8.70
N ARG A 208 1.01 -3.73 -9.51
CA ARG A 208 1.01 -3.95 -10.97
C ARG A 208 2.31 -3.50 -11.64
N PHE A 209 2.91 -2.40 -11.15
CA PHE A 209 4.19 -1.90 -11.65
C PHE A 209 5.35 -2.74 -11.14
N PHE A 210 5.26 -3.23 -9.91
CA PHE A 210 6.25 -4.15 -9.37
C PHE A 210 6.31 -5.42 -10.20
N TYR A 211 5.15 -6.01 -10.51
CA TYR A 211 5.07 -7.20 -11.37
C TYR A 211 5.59 -6.92 -12.79
N ALA A 212 5.15 -5.83 -13.42
CA ALA A 212 5.65 -5.43 -14.73
C ALA A 212 7.16 -5.19 -14.72
N PHE A 213 7.69 -4.60 -13.65
CA PHE A 213 9.13 -4.38 -13.45
C PHE A 213 9.90 -5.71 -13.39
N ILE A 214 9.55 -6.63 -12.50
CA ILE A 214 10.29 -7.90 -12.38
C ILE A 214 10.20 -8.73 -13.66
N LEU A 215 9.03 -8.76 -14.31
CA LEU A 215 8.83 -9.52 -15.55
C LEU A 215 9.63 -8.93 -16.72
N SER A 216 9.56 -7.61 -16.91
CA SER A 216 10.35 -6.95 -17.96
C SER A 216 11.85 -6.98 -17.67
N LEU A 217 12.26 -6.92 -16.40
CA LEU A 217 13.65 -7.08 -16.00
C LEU A 217 14.14 -8.51 -16.28
N SER A 218 13.32 -9.55 -16.09
CA SER A 218 13.65 -10.91 -16.51
C SER A 218 13.95 -10.96 -18.02
N PHE A 219 13.07 -10.34 -18.83
CA PHE A 219 13.25 -10.30 -20.28
C PHE A 219 14.50 -9.51 -20.71
N LEU A 220 14.72 -8.31 -20.15
CA LEU A 220 15.91 -7.50 -20.43
C LEU A 220 17.20 -8.25 -20.06
N THR A 221 17.23 -8.86 -18.87
CA THR A 221 18.43 -9.59 -18.39
C THR A 221 18.70 -10.82 -19.25
N ALA A 222 17.68 -11.60 -19.61
CA ALA A 222 17.85 -12.74 -20.52
C ALA A 222 18.29 -12.30 -21.93
N PHE A 223 17.74 -11.18 -22.42
CA PHE A 223 18.08 -10.63 -23.72
C PHE A 223 19.55 -10.20 -23.77
N ILE A 224 20.02 -9.42 -22.79
CA ILE A 224 21.43 -9.02 -22.69
C ILE A 224 22.32 -10.25 -22.54
N PHE A 225 21.97 -11.19 -21.66
CA PHE A 225 22.74 -12.43 -21.47
C PHE A 225 22.94 -13.21 -22.77
N ALA A 226 21.87 -13.42 -23.54
CA ALA A 226 21.94 -14.12 -24.82
C ALA A 226 22.76 -13.34 -25.86
N CYS A 227 22.62 -12.01 -25.91
CA CYS A 227 23.39 -11.15 -26.81
C CYS A 227 24.88 -11.17 -26.48
N VAL A 228 25.26 -11.09 -25.20
CA VAL A 228 26.65 -11.15 -24.74
C VAL A 228 27.29 -12.50 -25.08
N ILE A 229 26.58 -13.61 -24.85
CA ILE A 229 27.05 -14.95 -25.27
C ILE A 229 27.26 -14.98 -26.80
N THR A 230 26.32 -14.42 -27.56
CA THR A 230 26.41 -14.37 -29.02
C THR A 230 27.60 -13.52 -29.48
N HIS A 231 27.84 -12.37 -28.86
CA HIS A 231 28.99 -11.52 -29.14
C HIS A 231 30.31 -12.25 -28.92
N LEU A 232 30.47 -12.91 -27.76
CA LEU A 232 31.67 -13.67 -27.44
C LEU A 232 31.87 -14.86 -28.39
N ALA A 233 30.80 -15.60 -28.71
CA ALA A 233 30.84 -16.75 -29.62
C ALA A 233 31.19 -16.35 -31.06
N LEU A 234 30.75 -15.19 -31.53
CA LEU A 234 31.12 -14.69 -32.86
C LEU A 234 32.58 -14.22 -32.88
N ARG A 235 33.05 -13.54 -31.82
CA ARG A 235 34.45 -13.09 -31.68
C ARG A 235 35.44 -14.26 -31.60
N SER A 236 35.01 -15.39 -31.01
CA SER A 236 35.86 -16.59 -30.86
C SER A 236 36.00 -17.44 -32.13
N ARG A 237 35.23 -17.17 -33.20
CA ARG A 237 35.36 -17.93 -34.45
C ARG A 237 36.69 -17.69 -35.19
N GLY A 238 37.33 -16.54 -34.96
CA GLY A 238 38.58 -16.17 -35.61
C GLY A 238 39.76 -15.94 -34.65
N ASN A 239 39.56 -16.12 -33.34
CA ASN A 239 40.55 -15.84 -32.32
C ASN A 239 40.49 -16.90 -31.21
N ASP A 240 41.62 -17.12 -30.53
CA ASP A 240 41.64 -17.90 -29.31
C ASP A 240 40.70 -17.29 -28.25
N PHE A 241 39.98 -18.15 -27.53
CA PHE A 241 38.94 -17.72 -26.59
C PHE A 241 39.50 -16.84 -25.46
N LEU A 242 40.68 -17.18 -24.92
CA LEU A 242 41.32 -16.40 -23.86
C LEU A 242 41.70 -14.99 -24.34
N THR A 243 42.05 -14.87 -25.62
CA THR A 243 42.35 -13.58 -26.26
C THR A 243 41.10 -12.72 -26.39
N VAL A 244 39.96 -13.32 -26.78
CA VAL A 244 38.66 -12.62 -26.81
C VAL A 244 38.31 -12.11 -25.42
N LEU A 245 38.42 -12.95 -24.40
CA LEU A 245 38.14 -12.58 -23.02
C LEU A 245 38.96 -11.38 -22.53
N LYS A 246 40.26 -11.35 -22.85
CA LYS A 246 41.14 -10.23 -22.50
C LYS A 246 40.81 -8.95 -23.26
N THR A 247 40.31 -9.06 -24.49
CA THR A 247 39.99 -7.91 -25.35
C THR A 247 38.59 -7.36 -25.14
N THR A 248 37.68 -8.14 -24.53
CA THR A 248 36.30 -7.72 -24.21
C THR A 248 35.97 -7.85 -22.71
N PRO A 249 36.66 -7.11 -21.81
CA PRO A 249 36.42 -7.21 -20.37
C PRO A 249 35.03 -6.72 -19.95
N ALA A 250 34.42 -5.80 -20.71
CA ALA A 250 33.05 -5.33 -20.45
C ALA A 250 32.03 -6.46 -20.61
N SER A 251 32.04 -7.14 -21.76
CA SER A 251 31.14 -8.27 -22.05
C SER A 251 31.32 -9.42 -21.04
N LEU A 252 32.54 -9.62 -20.52
CA LEU A 252 32.78 -10.55 -19.41
C LEU A 252 32.10 -10.12 -18.11
N LEU A 253 32.24 -8.85 -17.73
CA LEU A 253 31.60 -8.30 -16.54
C LEU A 253 30.07 -8.43 -16.64
N GLU A 254 29.50 -8.12 -17.80
CA GLU A 254 28.06 -8.25 -18.06
C GLU A 254 27.61 -9.71 -18.00
N LEU A 255 28.38 -10.64 -18.56
CA LEU A 255 28.10 -12.07 -18.49
C LEU A 255 28.02 -12.53 -17.03
N VAL A 256 28.98 -12.12 -16.19
CA VAL A 256 29.01 -12.47 -14.76
C VAL A 256 27.81 -11.87 -14.03
N ILE A 257 27.53 -10.58 -14.23
CA ILE A 257 26.37 -9.90 -13.60
C ILE A 257 25.07 -10.59 -14.02
N CYS A 258 24.88 -10.85 -15.31
CA CYS A 258 23.68 -11.49 -15.83
C CYS A 258 23.54 -12.93 -15.35
N PHE A 259 24.61 -13.72 -15.31
CA PHE A 259 24.59 -15.11 -14.85
C PHE A 259 24.05 -15.22 -13.42
N PHE A 260 24.54 -14.41 -12.49
CA PHE A 260 24.06 -14.43 -11.10
C PHE A 260 22.65 -13.82 -10.96
N SER A 261 22.30 -12.85 -11.80
CA SER A 261 21.02 -12.14 -11.70
C SER A 261 19.86 -12.93 -12.32
N VAL A 262 20.07 -13.65 -13.44
CA VAL A 262 19.01 -14.34 -14.19
C VAL A 262 18.23 -15.30 -13.29
N TRP A 263 18.91 -16.20 -12.57
CA TRP A 263 18.24 -17.22 -11.77
C TRP A 263 17.35 -16.62 -10.67
N SER A 264 17.86 -15.58 -10.01
CA SER A 264 17.13 -14.90 -8.94
C SER A 264 15.89 -14.17 -9.48
N ILE A 265 16.04 -13.41 -10.57
CA ILE A 265 14.97 -12.58 -11.12
C ILE A 265 13.90 -13.44 -11.79
N PHE A 266 14.27 -14.52 -12.51
CA PHE A 266 13.30 -15.46 -13.07
C PHE A 266 12.52 -16.20 -11.99
N GLY A 267 13.19 -16.66 -10.92
CA GLY A 267 12.53 -17.28 -9.79
C GLY A 267 11.50 -16.35 -9.14
N LEU A 268 11.86 -15.09 -8.92
CA LEU A 268 10.95 -14.08 -8.36
C LEU A 268 9.75 -13.80 -9.29
N SER A 269 9.99 -13.65 -10.60
CA SER A 269 8.93 -13.45 -11.60
C SER A 269 7.98 -14.65 -11.67
N GLY A 270 8.50 -15.87 -11.59
CA GLY A 270 7.69 -17.09 -11.52
C GLY A 270 6.83 -17.16 -10.26
N PHE A 271 7.42 -16.87 -9.10
CA PHE A 271 6.70 -16.85 -7.83
C PHE A 271 5.57 -15.81 -7.82
N HIS A 272 5.81 -14.59 -8.27
CA HIS A 272 4.77 -13.58 -8.35
C HIS A 272 3.70 -13.89 -9.41
N THR A 273 4.07 -14.58 -10.50
CA THR A 273 3.09 -15.08 -11.47
C THR A 273 2.13 -16.09 -10.82
N TYR A 274 2.66 -17.00 -9.98
CA TYR A 274 1.83 -17.91 -9.17
C TYR A 274 0.90 -17.17 -8.21
N LEU A 275 1.41 -16.15 -7.49
CA LEU A 275 0.61 -15.37 -6.55
C LEU A 275 -0.53 -14.64 -7.25
N ILE A 276 -0.28 -14.04 -8.42
CA ILE A 276 -1.30 -13.37 -9.22
C ILE A 276 -2.34 -14.37 -9.70
N ALA A 277 -1.90 -15.51 -10.26
CA ALA A 277 -2.80 -16.58 -10.72
C ALA A 277 -3.72 -17.10 -9.60
N SER A 278 -3.26 -17.04 -8.35
CA SER A 278 -3.99 -17.49 -7.17
C SER A 278 -4.70 -16.37 -6.39
N ASN A 279 -4.60 -15.10 -6.84
CA ASN A 279 -5.01 -13.89 -6.12
C ASN A 279 -4.53 -13.84 -4.65
N LEU A 280 -3.27 -14.18 -4.44
CA LEU A 280 -2.57 -14.13 -3.15
C LEU A 280 -1.61 -12.95 -3.12
N THR A 281 -1.31 -12.49 -1.91
CA THR A 281 -0.13 -11.68 -1.63
C THR A 281 0.96 -12.57 -1.04
N THR A 282 2.22 -12.19 -1.19
CA THR A 282 3.37 -12.87 -0.56
C THR A 282 3.15 -13.02 0.94
N ASN A 283 2.66 -11.97 1.59
CA ASN A 283 2.35 -11.98 3.02
C ASN A 283 1.27 -12.99 3.41
N GLU A 284 0.26 -13.23 2.57
CA GLU A 284 -0.78 -14.24 2.83
C GLU A 284 -0.26 -15.65 2.62
N ASP A 285 0.54 -15.86 1.57
CA ASP A 285 1.14 -17.14 1.22
C ASP A 285 2.14 -17.62 2.30
N LEU A 286 3.08 -16.75 2.68
CA LEU A 286 4.05 -17.04 3.74
C LEU A 286 3.38 -17.29 5.10
N LYS A 287 2.28 -16.59 5.37
CA LYS A 287 1.48 -16.83 6.58
C LYS A 287 0.61 -18.07 6.46
N GLY A 288 0.61 -18.78 5.35
CA GLY A 288 -0.27 -19.92 5.11
C GLY A 288 -1.74 -19.59 5.40
N ALA A 289 -2.16 -18.36 5.10
CA ALA A 289 -3.47 -17.83 5.51
C ALA A 289 -4.65 -18.64 4.94
N TRP A 290 -4.41 -19.33 3.82
CA TRP A 290 -5.41 -20.09 3.07
C TRP A 290 -4.92 -21.52 2.74
N SER A 291 -3.95 -22.04 3.49
CA SER A 291 -3.40 -23.38 3.27
C SER A 291 -4.15 -24.44 4.08
N ASN A 292 -4.54 -25.54 3.44
CA ASN A 292 -5.16 -26.71 4.10
C ASN A 292 -4.30 -27.29 5.24
N LYS A 293 -2.98 -27.03 5.26
CA LYS A 293 -2.06 -27.56 6.30
C LYS A 293 -2.36 -27.09 7.73
N ARG A 294 -3.18 -26.06 7.92
CA ARG A 294 -3.60 -25.57 9.25
C ARG A 294 -5.01 -26.01 9.67
N GLY A 295 -5.59 -27.00 9.00
CA GLY A 295 -6.94 -27.48 9.31
C GLY A 295 -8.05 -26.47 8.97
N SER A 296 -7.74 -25.43 8.20
CA SER A 296 -8.75 -24.52 7.66
C SER A 296 -9.30 -25.09 6.35
N GLU A 297 -10.55 -25.53 6.33
CA GLU A 297 -11.30 -25.93 5.11
C GLU A 297 -11.58 -24.74 4.16
N PHE A 298 -11.03 -23.55 4.45
CA PHE A 298 -11.40 -22.31 3.79
C PHE A 298 -10.55 -22.06 2.55
N ALA A 299 -11.16 -22.21 1.38
CA ALA A 299 -10.61 -21.74 0.12
C ALA A 299 -10.38 -20.22 0.13
N ASN A 300 -9.37 -19.73 -0.62
CA ASN A 300 -9.06 -18.30 -0.72
C ASN A 300 -10.32 -17.50 -1.16
N PRO A 301 -10.91 -16.65 -0.29
CA PRO A 301 -12.17 -15.96 -0.56
C PRO A 301 -12.03 -14.84 -1.60
N TYR A 302 -10.80 -14.46 -1.95
CA TYR A 302 -10.50 -13.43 -2.94
C TYR A 302 -10.24 -14.02 -4.34
N SER A 303 -10.09 -15.33 -4.47
CA SER A 303 -9.87 -15.96 -5.78
C SER A 303 -11.16 -15.99 -6.59
N HIS A 304 -11.07 -15.63 -7.87
CA HIS A 304 -12.15 -15.77 -8.84
C HIS A 304 -12.28 -17.19 -9.40
N LYS A 305 -11.53 -18.17 -8.86
CA LYS A 305 -11.48 -19.58 -9.32
C LYS A 305 -11.01 -19.76 -10.78
N SER A 306 -10.58 -18.69 -11.44
CA SER A 306 -10.04 -18.68 -12.80
C SER A 306 -8.73 -17.90 -12.82
N VAL A 307 -7.66 -18.53 -13.32
CA VAL A 307 -6.31 -17.93 -13.40
C VAL A 307 -6.36 -16.64 -14.22
N LEU A 308 -6.97 -16.66 -15.40
CA LEU A 308 -7.05 -15.49 -16.27
C LEU A 308 -7.83 -14.35 -15.60
N THR A 309 -8.94 -14.67 -14.94
CA THR A 309 -9.75 -13.67 -14.24
C THR A 309 -8.98 -13.05 -13.07
N ASN A 310 -8.22 -13.86 -12.32
CA ASN A 310 -7.34 -13.37 -11.27
C ASN A 310 -6.25 -12.44 -11.84
N CYS A 311 -5.57 -12.85 -12.92
CA CYS A 311 -4.57 -12.01 -13.59
C CYS A 311 -5.17 -10.68 -14.06
N CYS A 312 -6.31 -10.70 -14.74
CA CYS A 312 -6.99 -9.49 -15.21
C CYS A 312 -7.43 -8.59 -14.04
N ALA A 313 -7.96 -9.15 -12.95
CA ALA A 313 -8.38 -8.39 -11.78
C ALA A 313 -7.20 -7.65 -11.12
N VAL A 314 -5.99 -8.24 -11.14
CA VAL A 314 -4.80 -7.64 -10.54
C VAL A 314 -4.10 -6.67 -11.48
N LEU A 315 -3.95 -7.02 -12.76
CA LEU A 315 -3.12 -6.29 -13.72
C LEU A 315 -3.92 -5.25 -14.52
N CYS A 316 -5.16 -5.58 -14.89
CA CYS A 316 -6.02 -4.76 -15.74
C CYS A 316 -7.12 -4.02 -14.96
N GLY A 317 -7.18 -4.19 -13.64
CA GLY A 317 -8.16 -3.50 -12.80
C GLY A 317 -7.97 -1.97 -12.79
N PRO A 318 -9.01 -1.21 -12.40
CA PRO A 318 -8.94 0.24 -12.32
C PRO A 318 -7.83 0.70 -11.37
N PHE A 319 -7.28 1.88 -11.63
CA PHE A 319 -6.36 2.51 -10.70
C PHE A 319 -7.12 2.94 -9.45
N TYR A 320 -6.67 2.47 -8.29
CA TYR A 320 -7.22 2.95 -7.02
C TYR A 320 -6.80 4.43 -6.81
N PRO A 321 -7.57 5.24 -6.09
CA PRO A 321 -7.16 6.58 -5.62
C PRO A 321 -6.31 6.49 -4.34
N SER A 322 -5.49 7.52 -4.07
CA SER A 322 -4.65 7.54 -2.87
C SER A 322 -5.51 8.00 -1.70
N LEU A 323 -5.42 7.31 -0.57
CA LEU A 323 -6.17 7.67 0.64
C LEU A 323 -5.41 8.70 1.50
N ILE A 324 -4.19 9.07 1.09
CA ILE A 324 -3.40 10.10 1.74
C ILE A 324 -3.30 11.34 0.82
N ASP A 325 -3.83 12.45 1.31
CA ASP A 325 -3.63 13.74 0.66
C ASP A 325 -2.27 14.32 1.07
N ARG A 326 -1.21 13.96 0.34
CA ARG A 326 0.16 14.38 0.66
C ARG A 326 0.41 15.86 0.41
N ARG A 327 -0.26 16.46 -0.58
CA ARG A 327 0.03 17.81 -1.08
C ARG A 327 -0.92 18.87 -0.52
N GLY A 328 -2.00 18.47 0.13
CA GLY A 328 -2.84 19.38 0.89
C GLY A 328 -2.08 20.11 1.99
N PHE A 329 -2.67 21.21 2.43
CA PHE A 329 -2.19 21.96 3.58
C PHE A 329 -2.68 21.31 4.87
N VAL A 330 -1.87 21.44 5.93
CA VAL A 330 -2.30 21.10 7.29
C VAL A 330 -3.36 22.12 7.69
N GLN A 331 -4.52 21.66 8.14
CA GLN A 331 -5.52 22.56 8.72
C GLN A 331 -4.94 23.10 10.03
N ALA A 332 -4.96 24.43 10.21
CA ALA A 332 -4.67 25.01 11.51
C ALA A 332 -5.82 24.59 12.44
N ASP A 333 -5.48 24.02 13.60
CA ASP A 333 -6.47 23.69 14.61
C ASP A 333 -7.27 24.96 14.92
N ALA A 334 -8.52 25.03 14.47
CA ALA A 334 -9.43 26.08 14.90
C ALA A 334 -9.63 25.85 16.39
N GLY A 335 -9.06 26.72 17.21
CA GLY A 335 -9.19 26.67 18.66
C GLY A 335 -10.65 26.47 19.03
N THR A 336 -10.92 25.41 19.79
CA THR A 336 -12.24 25.12 20.32
C THR A 336 -12.77 26.37 21.04
N PRO A 337 -13.92 26.94 20.65
CA PRO A 337 -14.53 28.00 21.44
C PRO A 337 -14.85 27.42 22.81
N SER A 338 -14.30 28.03 23.86
CA SER A 338 -14.68 27.75 25.24
C SER A 338 -16.19 27.94 25.38
N THR A 339 -16.91 26.85 25.67
CA THR A 339 -18.34 26.88 25.96
C THR A 339 -18.58 27.76 27.20
N PRO A 340 -19.54 28.71 27.19
CA PRO A 340 -19.88 29.47 28.37
C PRO A 340 -20.47 28.53 29.44
N LYS A 341 -20.04 28.71 30.69
CA LYS A 341 -20.68 28.09 31.85
C LYS A 341 -22.15 28.52 31.90
N GLY A 342 -23.06 27.59 31.66
CA GLY A 342 -24.50 27.75 31.85
C GLY A 342 -24.95 26.95 33.08
N GLU A 343 -25.67 27.62 33.96
CA GLU A 343 -26.13 27.17 35.28
C GLU A 343 -27.07 25.95 35.24
N ILE A 344 -27.02 25.18 36.33
CA ILE A 344 -27.86 24.00 36.60
C ILE A 344 -29.22 24.46 37.13
N PRO A 345 -30.34 23.89 36.65
CA PRO A 345 -31.51 23.69 37.50
C PRO A 345 -31.67 22.21 37.87
N SER A 346 -31.66 21.98 39.18
CA SER A 346 -32.09 20.74 39.85
C SER A 346 -33.55 20.43 39.50
N PHE A 347 -33.87 19.17 39.17
CA PHE A 347 -35.15 18.58 39.55
C PHE A 347 -35.14 17.04 39.49
N GLY A 348 -35.48 16.42 40.62
CA GLY A 348 -36.41 15.28 40.67
C GLY A 348 -35.87 13.87 40.40
N THR A 349 -35.54 13.17 41.47
CA THR A 349 -35.48 11.70 41.56
C THR A 349 -36.79 11.04 41.10
N LYS A 350 -36.73 10.15 40.10
CA LYS A 350 -37.53 8.91 40.04
C LYS A 350 -36.74 7.80 39.35
N SER A 351 -36.67 6.67 40.05
CA SER A 351 -36.28 5.36 39.55
C SER A 351 -37.17 4.93 38.38
N ASP A 352 -36.60 4.30 37.36
CA ASP A 352 -37.11 3.03 36.83
C ASP A 352 -36.13 2.43 35.81
N ALA A 353 -35.79 1.16 36.06
CA ALA A 353 -34.95 0.32 35.24
C ALA A 353 -35.75 -0.24 34.06
N SER A 354 -35.65 0.38 32.88
CA SER A 354 -35.98 -0.26 31.59
C SER A 354 -35.65 0.63 30.38
N MET A 355 -34.43 1.16 30.28
CA MET A 355 -34.04 1.96 29.09
C MET A 355 -32.58 1.76 28.66
N TYR A 356 -32.14 0.51 28.55
CA TYR A 356 -30.75 0.18 28.17
C TYR A 356 -30.63 -0.85 27.05
N VAL A 357 -31.44 -0.73 25.99
CA VAL A 357 -31.23 -1.53 24.75
C VAL A 357 -31.45 -0.71 23.46
N GLN A 358 -32.04 0.49 23.54
CA GLN A 358 -32.34 1.28 22.34
C GLN A 358 -31.20 2.24 21.93
N GLY A 359 -30.46 2.81 22.89
CA GLY A 359 -29.41 3.81 22.62
C GLY A 359 -28.18 3.27 21.89
N THR A 360 -27.83 2.00 22.07
CA THR A 360 -26.65 1.38 21.41
C THR A 360 -26.86 1.16 19.92
N LYS A 361 -28.10 0.88 19.48
CA LYS A 361 -28.43 0.72 18.05
C LYS A 361 -28.44 2.06 17.33
N ASP A 362 -28.93 3.13 17.98
CA ASP A 362 -28.97 4.45 17.38
C ASP A 362 -27.62 5.16 17.41
N LEU A 363 -26.76 4.89 18.41
CA LEU A 363 -25.36 5.32 18.41
C LEU A 363 -24.55 4.62 17.29
N LEU A 364 -24.73 3.31 17.11
CA LEU A 364 -24.08 2.55 16.02
C LEU A 364 -24.57 3.00 14.63
N ARG A 365 -25.85 3.35 14.49
CA ARG A 365 -26.38 3.95 13.26
C ARG A 365 -25.83 5.34 13.01
N THR A 366 -25.68 6.17 14.05
CA THR A 366 -25.17 7.55 13.92
C THR A 366 -23.67 7.56 13.60
N LEU A 367 -22.89 6.65 14.19
CA LEU A 367 -21.47 6.48 13.89
C LEU A 367 -21.24 5.88 12.49
N CYS A 368 -22.05 4.89 12.08
CA CYS A 368 -22.03 4.38 10.70
C CYS A 368 -22.48 5.44 9.68
N ALA A 369 -23.51 6.24 10.00
CA ALA A 369 -24.01 7.29 9.12
C ALA A 369 -23.02 8.46 9.01
N SER A 370 -22.34 8.82 10.10
CA SER A 370 -21.26 9.83 10.10
C SER A 370 -20.05 9.35 9.28
N TRP A 371 -19.67 8.08 9.43
CA TRP A 371 -18.59 7.46 8.66
C TRP A 371 -18.93 7.27 7.16
N GLN A 372 -20.21 7.02 6.84
CA GLN A 372 -20.71 6.92 5.46
C GLN A 372 -20.94 8.29 4.80
N ASN A 373 -21.44 9.30 5.52
CA ASN A 373 -21.67 10.64 4.98
C ASN A 373 -20.36 11.39 4.72
N SER A 374 -19.32 11.18 5.54
CA SER A 374 -18.00 11.78 5.31
C SER A 374 -17.29 11.25 4.04
N ARG A 375 -17.77 10.14 3.45
CA ARG A 375 -17.28 9.59 2.17
C ARG A 375 -18.22 9.77 0.98
N ARG A 376 -19.45 10.27 1.19
CA ARG A 376 -20.49 10.28 0.15
C ARG A 376 -20.30 11.39 -0.90
N THR A 377 -19.32 12.27 -0.77
CA THR A 377 -19.03 13.31 -1.78
C THR A 377 -18.10 12.86 -2.90
N GLN A 378 -17.59 11.61 -2.93
CA GLN A 378 -16.85 11.08 -4.07
C GLN A 378 -17.20 9.59 -4.37
N GLU A 379 -18.01 9.43 -5.42
CA GLU A 379 -18.30 8.23 -6.22
C GLU A 379 -19.28 7.13 -5.72
N THR A 380 -19.94 6.56 -6.73
CA THR A 380 -21.12 5.69 -6.83
C THR A 380 -21.03 4.30 -6.16
N PRO A 381 -22.16 3.62 -5.90
CA PRO A 381 -22.28 2.69 -4.78
C PRO A 381 -21.87 1.26 -5.15
N VAL A 382 -20.84 0.74 -4.49
CA VAL A 382 -20.77 -0.71 -4.23
C VAL A 382 -21.78 -1.00 -3.11
N LYS A 383 -22.85 -1.73 -3.43
CA LYS A 383 -23.83 -2.22 -2.45
C LYS A 383 -23.10 -3.16 -1.48
N TYR A 384 -22.68 -2.65 -0.32
CA TYR A 384 -22.22 -3.46 0.79
C TYR A 384 -23.40 -3.80 1.71
N LEU A 385 -23.51 -5.09 1.99
CA LEU A 385 -24.47 -5.75 2.87
C LEU A 385 -24.60 -5.01 4.21
N LYS A 386 -25.85 -4.80 4.63
CA LYS A 386 -26.24 -4.41 5.99
C LYS A 386 -25.75 -5.49 6.96
N ILE A 387 -24.77 -5.17 7.80
CA ILE A 387 -24.27 -6.06 8.85
C ILE A 387 -25.35 -6.10 9.95
N GLN A 388 -26.07 -7.22 10.03
CA GLN A 388 -26.88 -7.55 11.21
C GLN A 388 -26.05 -8.44 12.14
N PRO A 389 -25.96 -8.14 13.45
CA PRO A 389 -25.42 -9.07 14.43
C PRO A 389 -26.34 -10.31 14.50
N LEU A 390 -25.76 -11.51 14.45
CA LEU A 390 -26.51 -12.74 14.74
C LEU A 390 -26.94 -12.76 16.23
N PRO A 391 -28.12 -13.33 16.54
CA PRO A 391 -28.54 -13.57 17.91
C PRO A 391 -27.65 -14.63 18.59
N PRO A 392 -27.53 -14.61 19.92
CA PRO A 392 -26.72 -15.58 20.67
C PRO A 392 -27.28 -17.01 20.54
N PRO A 393 -26.42 -18.05 20.65
CA PRO A 393 -26.86 -19.44 20.54
C PRO A 393 -27.75 -19.85 21.72
N VAL A 394 -28.82 -20.59 21.41
CA VAL A 394 -29.72 -21.20 22.40
C VAL A 394 -29.02 -22.41 23.04
N PRO A 395 -29.03 -22.57 24.37
CA PRO A 395 -28.47 -23.75 25.01
C PRO A 395 -29.31 -25.00 24.69
N LEU A 396 -28.65 -26.05 24.17
CA LEU A 396 -29.24 -27.36 23.96
C LEU A 396 -29.27 -28.13 25.29
N ASN A 397 -30.47 -28.50 25.75
CA ASN A 397 -30.64 -29.51 26.80
C ASN A 397 -30.22 -30.90 26.29
N PRO A 398 -29.57 -31.74 27.11
CA PRO A 398 -29.20 -33.09 26.71
C PRO A 398 -30.45 -33.98 26.58
N PRO A 399 -30.60 -34.77 25.51
CA PRO A 399 -31.66 -35.77 25.41
C PRO A 399 -31.37 -36.97 26.30
N GLY A 400 -32.46 -37.52 26.85
CA GLY A 400 -32.47 -38.60 27.82
C GLY A 400 -31.99 -39.95 27.29
N LEU A 401 -31.67 -40.80 28.27
CA LEU A 401 -31.29 -42.20 28.16
C LEU A 401 -32.33 -43.02 27.39
N SER A 402 -31.87 -43.75 26.37
CA SER A 402 -32.52 -45.00 25.95
C SER A 402 -31.47 -45.99 25.45
N ASN A 403 -31.48 -47.15 26.11
CA ASN A 403 -30.64 -48.33 25.92
C ASN A 403 -30.56 -48.79 24.46
N PHE A 404 -29.35 -49.12 24.00
CA PHE A 404 -29.14 -50.16 22.99
C PHE A 404 -27.81 -50.89 23.26
N SER A 405 -27.93 -52.17 23.63
CA SER A 405 -26.85 -53.15 23.69
C SER A 405 -26.27 -53.38 22.30
N ILE A 406 -24.94 -53.35 22.16
CA ILE A 406 -24.23 -54.10 21.12
C ILE A 406 -23.01 -54.75 21.76
N ALA A 407 -23.07 -56.08 21.86
CA ALA A 407 -21.92 -56.94 22.05
C ALA A 407 -21.16 -57.06 20.71
N ALA A 408 -19.85 -56.83 20.72
CA ALA A 408 -18.97 -57.29 19.66
C ALA A 408 -17.56 -57.47 20.20
N SER A 409 -17.08 -58.69 19.99
CA SER A 409 -15.90 -59.34 20.51
C SER A 409 -14.60 -58.78 19.93
N LEU A 410 -13.62 -58.54 20.80
CA LEU A 410 -12.20 -58.39 20.46
C LEU A 410 -11.58 -59.77 20.17
N PRO A 411 -10.65 -59.88 19.22
CA PRO A 411 -9.56 -60.82 19.32
C PRO A 411 -8.24 -60.10 19.60
N LEU A 412 -7.54 -60.60 20.63
CA LEU A 412 -6.12 -60.37 20.87
C LEU A 412 -5.29 -61.01 19.74
N SER A 413 -4.26 -60.30 19.27
CA SER A 413 -3.03 -60.95 18.80
C SER A 413 -1.82 -60.10 19.16
N GLN A 414 -0.79 -60.79 19.61
CA GLN A 414 0.40 -60.30 20.28
C GLN A 414 1.52 -59.82 19.33
N GLN A 415 2.44 -59.08 19.98
CA GLN A 415 3.91 -59.19 19.90
C GLN A 415 4.70 -58.37 18.87
N LYS A 416 5.59 -57.55 19.46
CA LYS A 416 6.91 -57.06 19.04
C LYS A 416 7.02 -56.03 17.93
#